data_AF-A0A024J4T8-F1
#
_entry.id   AF-A0A024J4T8-F1
#
_cell.length_a   1.000
_cell.length_b   1.000
_cell.length_c   1.000
_cell.angle_alpha   90.00
_cell.angle_beta   90.00
_cell.angle_gamma   90.00
#
_symmetry.space_group_name_H-M   'P 1'
#
loop_
_entity.id
_entity.type
_entity.pdbx_description
1 polymer ?
#
loop_
_entity_poly.entity_id
_entity_poly.type
_entity_poly.pdbx_seq_one_letter_code
_entity_poly.pdbx_strand_id
1 'polypeptide(L)'
;ETSAFALSSGVTVWNAVIFEIVMTFGLVYTVYATAVDPKKGNLGIIAPIAIGFIVGANILAGGAFDGASMNPAVSFGPAVVSWTWDSHWVYWLGPFVGAGIAALVYEILFINQSH
;
A
#
# COMPACT_ATOMS: atom_id res chain seq x y z
N GLU A 1 23.00 10.25 6.17
CA GLU A 1 21.64 10.00 6.67
C GLU A 1 20.65 9.73 5.52
N THR A 2 20.69 8.56 4.89
CA THR A 2 19.61 8.11 4.01
C THR A 2 18.51 7.51 4.89
N SER A 3 17.46 8.30 5.15
CA SER A 3 16.23 7.76 5.74
C SER A 3 15.71 6.62 4.84
N ALA A 4 15.19 5.54 5.45
CA ALA A 4 14.64 4.40 4.72
C ALA A 4 13.41 4.78 3.85
N PHE A 5 12.78 5.91 4.18
CA PHE A 5 11.61 6.47 3.50
C PHE A 5 11.90 7.94 3.21
N ALA A 6 12.73 8.16 2.19
CA ALA A 6 13.07 9.48 1.70
C ALA A 6 12.73 9.57 0.21
N LEU A 7 12.19 10.71 -0.21
CA LEU A 7 11.90 10.97 -1.61
C LEU A 7 13.20 11.00 -2.42
N SER A 8 13.23 10.27 -3.52
CA SER A 8 14.35 10.28 -4.46
C SER A 8 14.53 11.68 -5.08
N SER A 9 15.77 12.05 -5.41
CA SER A 9 16.10 13.35 -5.97
C SER A 9 15.37 13.57 -7.30
N GLY A 10 14.39 14.49 -7.32
CA GLY A 10 13.57 14.80 -8.49
C GLY A 10 12.13 14.26 -8.44
N VAL A 11 11.77 13.47 -7.42
CA VAL A 11 10.39 13.05 -7.18
C VAL A 11 9.67 14.13 -6.37
N THR A 12 8.57 14.64 -6.89
CA THR A 12 7.73 15.58 -6.14
C THR A 12 6.94 14.85 -5.07
N VAL A 13 6.62 15.55 -3.98
CA VAL A 13 5.80 15.03 -2.87
C VAL A 13 4.46 14.48 -3.39
N TRP A 14 3.86 15.14 -4.38
CA TRP A 14 2.61 14.72 -5.00
C TRP A 14 2.74 13.41 -5.80
N ASN A 15 3.86 13.19 -6.48
CA ASN A 15 4.09 11.94 -7.20
C ASN A 15 4.18 10.78 -6.20
N ALA A 16 4.86 10.96 -5.07
CA ALA A 16 4.94 9.94 -4.03
C ALA A 16 3.59 9.62 -3.39
N VAL A 17 2.72 10.62 -3.19
CA VAL A 17 1.34 10.37 -2.76
C VAL A 17 0.62 9.45 -3.75
N ILE A 18 0.74 9.70 -5.06
CA ILE A 18 0.09 8.89 -6.09
C ILE A 18 0.66 7.46 -6.11
N PHE A 19 1.98 7.31 -5.98
CA PHE A 19 2.63 6.00 -5.91
C PHE A 19 2.14 5.20 -4.71
N GLU A 20 2.16 5.77 -3.50
CA GLU A 20 1.63 5.14 -2.30
C GLU A 20 0.15 4.76 -2.43
N ILE A 21 -0.69 5.62 -3.04
CA ILE A 21 -2.11 5.31 -3.30
C ILE A 21 -2.24 4.06 -4.17
N VAL A 22 -1.54 4.00 -5.31
CA VAL A 22 -1.67 2.91 -6.28
C VAL A 22 -1.14 1.60 -5.70
N MET A 23 0.01 1.66 -5.01
CA MET A 23 0.61 0.48 -4.39
C MET A 23 -0.26 -0.06 -3.24
N THR A 24 -0.73 0.81 -2.34
CA THR A 24 -1.63 0.39 -1.25
C THR A 24 -2.98 -0.09 -1.79
N PHE A 25 -3.50 0.52 -2.86
CA PHE A 25 -4.69 0.02 -3.52
C PHE A 25 -4.51 -1.43 -3.98
N GLY A 26 -3.42 -1.75 -4.68
CA GLY A 26 -3.13 -3.10 -5.15
C GLY A 26 -2.97 -4.11 -4.01
N LEU A 27 -2.31 -3.70 -2.92
CA LEU A 27 -2.17 -4.51 -1.71
C LEU A 27 -3.53 -4.80 -1.07
N VAL A 28 -4.31 -3.77 -0.75
CA VAL A 28 -5.60 -3.91 -0.06
C VAL A 28 -6.60 -4.65 -0.94
N TYR A 29 -6.63 -4.39 -2.24
CA TYR A 29 -7.45 -5.15 -3.20
C TYR A 29 -7.10 -6.64 -3.18
N THR A 30 -5.81 -6.99 -3.17
CA THR A 30 -5.35 -8.39 -3.09
C THR A 30 -5.79 -9.04 -1.77
N VAL A 31 -5.73 -8.32 -0.66
CA VAL A 31 -6.22 -8.79 0.65
C VAL A 31 -7.72 -9.03 0.59
N TYR A 32 -8.51 -8.12 0.03
CA TYR A 32 -9.95 -8.32 -0.12
C TYR A 32 -10.27 -9.55 -0.98
N ALA A 33 -9.62 -9.67 -2.14
CA ALA A 33 -9.85 -10.76 -3.08
C ALA A 33 -9.46 -12.14 -2.55
N THR A 34 -8.39 -12.23 -1.77
CA THR A 34 -7.82 -13.51 -1.35
C THR A 34 -8.16 -13.88 0.09
N ALA A 35 -8.29 -12.92 1.00
CA ALA A 35 -8.46 -13.18 2.42
C ALA A 35 -9.87 -12.83 2.95
N VAL A 36 -10.51 -11.78 2.43
CA VAL A 36 -11.77 -11.26 2.99
C VAL A 36 -12.99 -11.84 2.27
N ASP A 37 -12.95 -11.99 0.95
CA ASP A 37 -14.12 -12.41 0.18
C ASP A 37 -14.63 -13.79 0.64
N PRO A 38 -15.90 -13.92 1.09
CA PRO A 38 -16.49 -15.21 1.46
C PRO A 38 -16.55 -16.20 0.28
N LYS A 39 -16.48 -15.72 -0.97
CA LYS A 39 -16.45 -16.53 -2.20
C LYS A 39 -15.04 -16.92 -2.64
N LYS A 40 -14.00 -16.59 -1.86
CA LYS A 40 -12.60 -16.88 -2.19
C LYS A 40 -12.33 -18.37 -2.49
N GLY A 41 -13.13 -19.30 -1.96
CA GLY A 41 -12.91 -20.73 -2.16
C GLY A 41 -11.46 -21.13 -1.82
N ASN A 42 -10.79 -21.80 -2.76
CA ASN A 42 -9.40 -22.22 -2.60
C ASN A 42 -8.37 -21.08 -2.65
N LEU A 43 -8.75 -19.86 -3.09
CA LEU A 43 -7.85 -18.70 -3.10
C LEU A 43 -7.41 -18.29 -1.69
N GLY A 44 -8.21 -18.60 -0.67
CA GLY A 44 -7.86 -18.36 0.73
C GLY A 44 -6.60 -19.08 1.20
N ILE A 45 -6.25 -20.21 0.58
CA ILE A 45 -5.06 -21.00 0.93
C ILE A 45 -3.79 -20.28 0.46
N ILE A 46 -3.84 -19.63 -0.70
CA ILE A 46 -2.69 -18.91 -1.27
C ILE A 46 -2.63 -17.43 -0.86
N ALA A 47 -3.59 -16.96 -0.06
CA ALA A 47 -3.67 -15.56 0.33
C ALA A 47 -2.37 -14.99 0.94
N PRO A 48 -1.68 -15.67 1.88
CA PRO A 48 -0.43 -15.13 2.44
C PRO A 48 0.68 -14.97 1.40
N ILE A 49 0.78 -15.91 0.46
CA ILE A 49 1.77 -15.88 -0.62
C ILE A 49 1.43 -14.77 -1.62
N ALA A 50 0.15 -14.66 -2.03
CA ALA A 50 -0.30 -13.61 -2.93
C ALA A 50 -0.07 -12.20 -2.36
N ILE A 51 -0.37 -12.01 -1.08
CA ILE A 51 -0.12 -10.75 -0.36
C ILE A 51 1.38 -10.46 -0.29
N GLY A 52 2.23 -11.45 0.02
CA GLY A 52 3.68 -11.28 0.03
C GLY A 52 4.25 -10.90 -1.36
N PHE A 53 3.75 -11.54 -2.42
CA PHE A 53 4.19 -11.24 -3.79
C PHE A 53 3.79 -9.84 -4.25
N ILE A 54 2.57 -9.38 -3.95
CA ILE A 54 2.17 -8.02 -4.36
C ILE A 54 2.97 -6.95 -3.60
N VAL A 55 3.26 -7.16 -2.32
CA VAL A 55 4.17 -6.27 -1.55
C VAL A 55 5.55 -6.25 -2.19
N GLY A 56 6.13 -7.42 -2.49
CA GLY A 56 7.45 -7.51 -3.13
C GLY A 56 7.48 -6.84 -4.51
N ALA A 57 6.46 -7.08 -5.35
CA ALA A 57 6.35 -6.45 -6.66
C ALA A 57 6.24 -4.92 -6.57
N ASN A 58 5.43 -4.42 -5.62
CA ASN A 58 5.29 -2.99 -5.40
C ASN A 58 6.59 -2.36 -4.87
N ILE A 59 7.35 -3.04 -4.01
CA ILE A 59 8.67 -2.57 -3.56
C ILE A 59 9.65 -2.51 -4.74
N LEU A 60 9.64 -3.51 -5.63
CA LEU A 60 10.48 -3.49 -6.83
C LEU A 60 10.09 -2.36 -7.81
N ALA A 61 8.80 -2.02 -7.88
CA ALA A 61 8.29 -0.97 -8.76
C ALA A 61 8.48 0.45 -8.20
N GLY A 62 8.13 0.66 -6.93
CA GLY A 62 8.05 1.97 -6.28
C GLY A 62 9.20 2.28 -5.32
N GLY A 63 9.92 1.26 -4.83
CA GLY A 63 10.88 1.41 -3.74
C GLY A 63 12.03 2.38 -4.05
N ALA A 64 12.43 2.49 -5.32
CA ALA A 64 13.47 3.44 -5.74
C ALA A 64 13.01 4.90 -5.78
N PHE A 65 11.70 5.17 -5.69
CA PHE A 65 11.12 6.51 -5.80
C PHE A 65 10.76 7.11 -4.45
N ASP A 66 10.00 6.38 -3.62
CA ASP A 66 9.47 6.85 -2.33
C ASP A 66 9.69 5.85 -1.18
N GLY A 67 10.39 4.74 -1.43
CA GLY A 67 10.61 3.68 -0.44
C GLY A 67 9.48 2.65 -0.36
N ALA A 68 8.36 2.84 -1.07
CA ALA A 68 7.24 1.91 -1.18
C ALA A 68 6.76 1.41 0.21
N SER A 69 6.34 2.34 1.06
CA SER A 69 5.95 2.06 2.44
C SER A 69 4.69 1.21 2.49
N MET A 70 3.65 1.61 1.75
CA MET A 70 2.31 1.01 1.72
C MET A 70 1.61 0.89 3.08
N ASN A 71 2.28 1.31 4.16
CA ASN A 71 1.90 1.07 5.54
C ASN A 71 2.48 2.18 6.44
N PRO A 72 1.63 3.06 6.99
CA PRO A 72 2.07 4.15 7.86
C PRO A 72 2.88 3.69 9.08
N ALA A 73 2.58 2.51 9.64
CA ALA A 73 3.30 2.00 10.80
C ALA A 73 4.75 1.61 10.47
N VAL A 74 4.97 1.11 9.26
CA VAL A 74 6.31 0.72 8.77
C VAL A 74 7.17 1.95 8.52
N SER A 75 6.60 3.04 8.01
CA SER A 75 7.32 4.31 7.84
C SER A 75 7.48 5.10 9.15
N PHE A 76 6.57 4.95 10.11
CA PHE A 76 6.63 5.64 11.39
C PHE A 76 7.82 5.20 12.25
N GLY A 77 8.12 3.90 12.33
CA GLY A 77 9.21 3.38 13.15
C GLY A 77 10.57 4.02 12.85
N PRO A 78 11.04 3.99 11.59
CA PRO A 78 12.28 4.64 11.18
C PRO A 78 12.26 6.16 11.35
N ALA A 79 11.12 6.83 11.14
CA ALA A 79 10.98 8.28 11.35
C ALA A 79 11.23 8.67 12.82
N VAL A 80 10.69 7.90 13.76
CA VAL A 80 10.91 8.11 15.20
C VAL A 80 12.37 7.88 15.60
N VAL A 81 12.99 6.82 15.09
CA VAL A 81 14.39 6.47 15.45
C VAL A 81 15.39 7.46 14.87
N SER A 82 15.18 7.88 13.61
CA SER A 82 16.08 8.80 12.90
C SER A 82 15.77 10.28 13.18
N TRP A 83 14.67 10.58 13.87
CA TRP A 83 14.14 11.94 14.05
C TRP A 83 13.91 12.71 12.73
N THR A 84 13.69 11.99 11.63
CA THR A 84 13.39 12.59 10.32
C THR A 84 11.89 12.49 10.03
N TRP A 85 11.25 13.65 9.85
CA TRP A 85 9.80 13.77 9.64
C TRP A 85 9.45 14.39 8.29
N ASP A 86 10.45 14.58 7.43
CA ASP A 86 10.29 15.23 6.13
C ASP A 86 9.29 14.46 5.26
N SER A 87 8.23 15.15 4.83
CA SER A 87 7.16 14.59 4.00
C SER A 87 6.47 13.34 4.57
N HIS A 88 6.60 13.06 5.88
CA HIS A 88 6.08 11.84 6.50
C HIS A 88 4.55 11.68 6.36
N TRP A 89 3.83 12.81 6.27
CA TRP A 89 2.38 12.85 6.06
C TRP A 89 1.92 12.12 4.78
N VAL A 90 2.78 12.02 3.76
CA VAL A 90 2.50 11.29 2.51
C VAL A 90 2.22 9.82 2.79
N TYR A 91 2.98 9.21 3.69
CA TYR A 91 2.85 7.81 4.08
C TYR A 91 1.64 7.54 4.99
N TRP A 92 0.90 8.59 5.39
CA TRP A 92 -0.40 8.44 6.04
C TRP A 92 -1.51 8.65 5.02
N LEU A 93 -1.47 9.77 4.28
CA LEU A 93 -2.52 10.11 3.33
C LEU A 93 -2.60 9.08 2.20
N GLY A 94 -1.46 8.71 1.61
CA GLY A 94 -1.42 7.80 0.47
C GLY A 94 -2.05 6.45 0.78
N PRO A 95 -1.58 5.74 1.83
CA PRO A 95 -2.15 4.46 2.20
C PRO A 95 -3.62 4.52 2.60
N PHE A 96 -4.06 5.54 3.35
CA PHE A 96 -5.48 5.65 3.71
C PHE A 96 -6.39 5.88 2.50
N VAL A 97 -5.97 6.73 1.56
CA VAL A 97 -6.74 6.98 0.34
C VAL A 97 -6.75 5.73 -0.54
N GLY A 98 -5.59 5.09 -0.76
CA GLY A 98 -5.50 3.85 -1.55
C GLY A 98 -6.32 2.70 -0.96
N ALA A 99 -6.25 2.51 0.35
CA ALA A 99 -7.05 1.50 1.06
C ALA A 99 -8.54 1.79 0.98
N GLY A 100 -8.96 3.04 1.18
CA GLY A 100 -10.36 3.45 1.08
C GLY A 100 -10.94 3.22 -0.32
N ILE A 101 -10.18 3.58 -1.37
CA ILE A 101 -10.58 3.33 -2.76
C ILE A 101 -10.68 1.82 -3.03
N ALA A 102 -9.71 1.02 -2.58
CA ALA A 102 -9.72 -0.43 -2.77
C ALA A 102 -10.93 -1.08 -2.09
N ALA A 103 -11.23 -0.69 -0.85
CA ALA A 103 -12.39 -1.18 -0.11
C ALA A 103 -13.69 -0.84 -0.85
N LEU A 104 -13.89 0.43 -1.26
CA LEU A 104 -15.08 0.87 -1.99
C LEU A 104 -15.24 0.13 -3.33
N VAL A 105 -14.16 -0.01 -4.10
CA VAL A 105 -14.17 -0.72 -5.39
C VAL A 105 -14.57 -2.18 -5.18
N TYR A 106 -13.96 -2.86 -4.20
CA TYR A 106 -14.24 -4.27 -3.94
C TYR A 106 -15.68 -4.48 -3.43
N GLU A 107 -16.12 -3.63 -2.50
CA GLU A 107 -17.43 -3.73 -1.89
C GLU A 107 -18.56 -3.44 -2.89
N ILE A 108 -18.43 -2.40 -3.71
CA ILE A 108 -19.45 -1.99 -4.67
C ILE A 108 -19.53 -2.94 -5.87
N LEU A 109 -18.37 -3.37 -6.41
CA LEU A 109 -18.34 -4.13 -7.66
C LEU A 109 -18.35 -5.64 -7.47
N PHE A 110 -17.79 -6.18 -6.39
CA PHE A 110 -17.65 -7.64 -6.22
C PHE A 110 -18.57 -8.19 -5.14
N ILE A 111 -18.73 -7.47 -4.02
CA ILE A 111 -19.59 -7.93 -2.92
C ILE A 111 -21.07 -7.59 -3.19
N ASN A 112 -21.39 -6.35 -3.60
CA ASN A 112 -22.79 -5.92 -3.81
C ASN A 112 -23.48 -6.51 -5.04
N GLN A 113 -22.75 -7.01 -6.04
CA GLN A 113 -23.31 -7.70 -7.21
C GLN A 113 -23.84 -9.12 -6.88
N SER A 114 -23.88 -9.50 -5.61
CA SER A 114 -24.22 -10.87 -5.17
C SER A 114 -25.54 -11.04 -4.43
N HIS A 115 -26.40 -10.03 -4.46
CA HIS A 115 -27.80 -10.13 -4.04
C HIS A 115 -28.72 -10.52 -5.20
#